data_AF-A0A348MIS9-F1
#
_entry.id   AF-A0A348MIS9-F1
#
_cell.length_a   1.000
_cell.length_b   1.000
_cell.length_c   1.000
_cell.angle_alpha   90.00
_cell.angle_beta   90.00
_cell.angle_gamma   90.00
#
_symmetry.space_group_name_H-M   'P 1'
#
loop_
_entity.id
_entity.type
_entity.pdbx_description
1 polymer ?
#
loop_
_entity_poly.entity_id
_entity_poly.type
_entity_poly.pdbx_seq_one_letter_code
_entity_poly.pdbx_strand_id
1 'polypeptide(L)'
;MYEEREEKVKKLAEKLLSREDYIEERIKLVKVFVSKSINPHVKIFLDKEGGIKLKDLEKFHKEFEILLDVEKIFEKNYVLEVSSPGEGKDRR
;
A
#
# COMPACT_ATOMS: atom_id res chain seq x y z
N MET A 1 12.55 13.72 6.99
CA MET A 1 11.48 13.26 7.91
C MET A 1 10.25 12.67 7.19
N TYR A 2 9.59 13.33 6.23
CA TYR A 2 8.39 12.78 5.57
C TYR A 2 8.69 11.85 4.37
N GLU A 3 9.66 12.21 3.54
CA GLU A 3 10.12 11.34 2.42
C GLU A 3 10.65 10.00 2.93
N GLU A 4 11.27 9.98 4.10
CA GLU A 4 11.74 8.74 4.73
C GLU A 4 10.61 7.77 5.09
N ARG A 5 9.41 8.29 5.44
CA ARG A 5 8.25 7.45 5.73
C ARG A 5 7.71 6.81 4.45
N GLU A 6 7.56 7.60 3.39
CA GLU A 6 7.11 7.08 2.09
C GLU A 6 8.08 6.01 1.56
N GLU A 7 9.38 6.25 1.65
CA GLU A 7 10.38 5.27 1.21
C GLU A 7 10.35 3.99 2.05
N LYS A 8 10.18 4.09 3.38
CA LYS A 8 10.00 2.92 4.25
C LYS A 8 8.75 2.12 3.88
N VAL A 9 7.61 2.80 3.73
CA VAL A 9 6.34 2.17 3.32
C VAL A 9 6.52 1.47 1.97
N LYS A 10 7.16 2.12 1.00
CA LYS A 10 7.45 1.54 -0.31
C LYS A 10 8.28 0.26 -0.20
N LYS A 11 9.39 0.29 0.53
CA LYS A 11 10.25 -0.89 0.73
C LYS A 11 9.51 -2.04 1.40
N LEU A 12 8.64 -1.74 2.37
CA LEU A 12 7.80 -2.75 3.02
C LEU A 12 6.76 -3.34 2.08
N ALA A 13 6.14 -2.50 1.23
CA ALA A 13 5.17 -2.97 0.25
C ALA A 13 5.85 -3.87 -0.77
N GLU A 14 7.02 -3.48 -1.28
CA GLU A 14 7.84 -4.30 -2.17
C GLU A 14 8.24 -5.63 -1.52
N LYS A 15 8.63 -5.61 -0.23
CA LYS A 15 8.96 -6.82 0.53
C LYS A 15 7.77 -7.77 0.68
N LEU A 16 6.57 -7.24 0.92
CA LEU A 16 5.36 -8.05 1.01
C LEU A 16 4.99 -8.66 -0.36
N LEU A 17 5.08 -7.87 -1.43
CA LEU A 17 4.83 -8.34 -2.81
C LEU A 17 5.89 -9.30 -3.34
N SER A 18 7.06 -9.36 -2.70
CA SER A 18 8.12 -10.33 -3.04
C SER A 18 7.83 -11.74 -2.51
N ARG A 19 6.71 -11.96 -1.80
CA ARG A 19 6.26 -13.30 -1.42
C ARG A 19 5.70 -14.05 -2.63
N GLU A 20 5.87 -15.37 -2.61
CA GLU A 20 5.47 -16.27 -3.70
C GLU A 20 3.99 -16.06 -4.07
N ASP A 21 3.10 -15.92 -3.08
CA ASP A 21 1.67 -15.70 -3.30
C ASP A 21 1.38 -14.51 -4.24
N TYR A 22 2.05 -13.37 -4.01
CA TYR A 22 1.82 -12.14 -4.77
C TYR A 22 2.49 -12.16 -6.14
N ILE A 23 3.63 -12.86 -6.26
CA ILE A 23 4.34 -13.08 -7.51
C ILE A 23 3.52 -13.97 -8.44
N GLU A 24 2.97 -15.07 -7.93
CA GLU A 24 2.07 -15.97 -8.67
C GLU A 24 0.82 -15.24 -9.14
N GLU A 25 0.24 -14.40 -8.27
CA GLU A 25 -0.88 -13.55 -8.63
C GLU A 25 -0.52 -12.40 -9.58
N ARG A 26 0.76 -12.20 -9.91
CA ARG A 26 1.27 -11.11 -10.76
C ARG A 26 0.87 -9.72 -10.27
N ILE A 27 0.78 -9.54 -8.94
CA ILE A 27 0.45 -8.26 -8.32
C ILE A 27 1.72 -7.40 -8.23
N LYS A 28 1.61 -6.13 -8.62
CA LYS A 28 2.72 -5.18 -8.65
C LYS A 28 2.35 -3.89 -7.95
N LEU A 29 3.34 -3.31 -7.28
CA LEU A 29 3.23 -1.97 -6.71
C LEU A 29 3.34 -0.93 -7.83
N VAL A 30 2.32 -0.10 -7.97
CA VAL A 30 2.31 1.00 -8.94
C VAL A 30 2.79 2.27 -8.29
N LYS A 31 2.20 2.62 -7.14
CA LYS A 31 2.51 3.88 -6.47
C LYS A 31 2.22 3.80 -4.97
N VAL A 32 3.01 4.53 -4.20
CA VAL A 32 2.77 4.79 -2.78
C VAL A 32 2.67 6.29 -2.60
N PHE A 33 1.78 6.72 -1.73
CA PHE A 33 1.66 8.11 -1.32
C PHE A 33 1.45 8.17 0.19
N VAL A 34 2.20 9.04 0.86
CA VAL A 34 2.01 9.32 2.29
C VAL A 34 1.77 10.80 2.49
N SER A 35 0.59 11.17 3.02
CA SER A 35 0.29 12.58 3.27
C SER A 35 1.10 13.18 4.42
N LYS A 36 1.41 14.47 4.31
CA LYS A 36 2.10 15.25 5.35
C LYS A 36 1.08 15.80 6.36
N SER A 37 0.44 14.92 7.12
CA SER A 37 -0.57 15.27 8.13
C SER A 37 -0.29 14.59 9.47
N ILE A 38 -0.90 15.10 10.55
CA ILE A 38 -0.75 14.54 11.90
C ILE A 38 -1.26 13.10 11.98
N ASN A 39 -2.32 12.80 11.22
CA ASN A 39 -2.78 11.46 10.87
C ASN A 39 -2.47 11.27 9.38
N PRO A 40 -1.35 10.64 9.02
CA PRO A 40 -0.98 10.46 7.62
C PRO A 40 -1.92 9.47 6.93
N HIS A 41 -2.25 9.78 5.68
CA HIS A 41 -3.00 8.91 4.78
C HIS A 41 -1.99 8.19 3.88
N VAL A 42 -1.89 6.89 4.08
CA VAL A 42 -1.04 5.96 3.34
C VAL A 42 -1.88 5.35 2.23
N LYS A 43 -1.64 5.77 1.00
CA LYS A 43 -2.30 5.21 -0.19
C LYS A 43 -1.34 4.30 -0.92
N ILE A 44 -1.78 3.08 -1.20
CA ILE A 44 -1.04 2.09 -1.96
C ILE A 44 -1.84 1.72 -3.19
N PHE A 45 -1.22 1.91 -4.35
CA PHE A 45 -1.79 1.54 -5.63
C PHE A 45 -1.16 0.23 -6.09
N LEU A 46 -1.97 -0.80 -6.21
CA LEU A 46 -1.59 -2.12 -6.69
C LEU A 46 -2.25 -2.40 -8.03
N ASP A 47 -1.52 -3.05 -8.92
CA ASP A 47 -2.06 -3.52 -10.19
C ASP A 47 -1.77 -5.00 -10.38
N LYS A 48 -2.61 -5.66 -11.16
CA LYS A 48 -2.54 -7.10 -11.42
C LYS A 48 -2.79 -7.34 -12.89
N GLU A 49 -1.92 -8.15 -13.50
CA GLU A 49 -2.10 -8.53 -14.90
C GLU A 49 -3.37 -9.39 -15.04
N GLY A 50 -4.39 -8.86 -15.74
CA GLY A 50 -5.71 -9.48 -15.84
C GLY A 50 -6.78 -8.90 -14.91
N GLY A 51 -6.45 -7.84 -14.16
CA GLY A 51 -7.37 -7.11 -13.29
C GLY A 51 -7.26 -7.54 -11.83
N ILE A 52 -7.11 -6.55 -10.94
CA ILE A 52 -7.01 -6.79 -9.50
C ILE A 52 -8.41 -6.93 -8.89
N LYS A 53 -8.60 -7.98 -8.08
CA LYS A 53 -9.90 -8.21 -7.42
C LYS A 53 -9.91 -7.54 -6.05
N LEU A 54 -11.10 -7.23 -5.56
CA LEU A 54 -11.28 -6.67 -4.21
C LEU A 54 -10.65 -7.56 -3.12
N LYS A 55 -10.77 -8.88 -3.27
CA LYS A 55 -10.17 -9.86 -2.34
C LYS A 55 -8.64 -9.74 -2.26
N ASP A 56 -7.99 -9.44 -3.38
CA ASP A 56 -6.53 -9.29 -3.45
C ASP A 56 -6.11 -8.02 -2.72
N LEU A 57 -6.87 -6.94 -2.89
CA LEU A 57 -6.68 -5.67 -2.17
C LEU A 57 -6.92 -5.83 -0.66
N GLU A 58 -7.98 -6.53 -0.26
CA GLU A 58 -8.31 -6.80 1.15
C GLU A 58 -7.25 -7.67 1.83
N LYS A 59 -6.75 -8.69 1.13
CA LYS A 59 -5.68 -9.56 1.62
C LYS A 59 -4.41 -8.73 1.87
N PHE A 60 -3.98 -7.97 0.87
CA PHE A 60 -2.82 -7.09 0.99
C PHE A 60 -3.02 -6.06 2.11
N HIS A 61 -4.19 -5.41 2.19
CA HIS A 61 -4.49 -4.40 3.21
C HIS A 61 -4.25 -4.93 4.62
N LYS A 62 -4.83 -6.09 4.96
CA LYS A 62 -4.69 -6.71 6.28
C LYS A 62 -3.25 -7.09 6.61
N GLU A 63 -2.55 -7.70 5.66
CA GLU A 63 -1.16 -8.09 5.86
C GLU A 63 -0.24 -6.88 5.99
N PHE A 64 -0.50 -5.84 5.21
CA PHE A 64 0.30 -4.63 5.19
C PHE A 64 0.08 -3.77 6.45
N GLU A 65 -1.14 -3.67 6.95
CA GLU A 65 -1.47 -3.02 8.22
C GLU A 65 -0.63 -3.60 9.38
N ILE A 66 -0.59 -4.92 9.49
CA ILE A 66 0.22 -5.61 10.52
C ILE A 66 1.71 -5.27 10.36
N LEU A 67 2.22 -5.24 9.13
CA LEU A 67 3.62 -4.90 8.87
C LEU A 67 3.96 -3.46 9.25
N LEU A 68 3.06 -2.50 8.97
CA LEU A 68 3.23 -1.10 9.35
C LEU A 68 3.32 -0.93 10.88
N ASP A 69 2.48 -1.65 11.61
CA ASP A 69 2.44 -1.61 13.07
C ASP A 69 3.69 -2.24 13.69
N VAL A 70 4.16 -3.38 13.16
CA VAL A 70 5.38 -4.06 13.61
C VAL A 70 6.62 -3.19 13.40
N GLU A 71 6.74 -2.56 12.24
CA GLU A 71 7.88 -1.72 11.88
C GLU A 71 7.82 -0.33 12.52
N LYS A 72 6.71 0.01 13.20
CA LYS A 72 6.48 1.29 13.90
C LYS A 72 6.81 2.50 13.03
N ILE A 73 6.38 2.48 11.76
CA ILE A 73 6.65 3.59 10.82
C ILE A 73 5.90 4.86 11.25
N PHE A 74 4.74 4.70 11.89
CA PHE A 74 3.91 5.77 12.39
C PHE A 74 3.84 5.72 13.92
N GLU A 75 3.97 6.88 14.57
CA GLU A 75 3.97 6.98 16.03
C GLU A 75 2.55 7.01 16.65
N LYS A 76 1.52 7.28 15.83
CA LYS A 76 0.12 7.44 16.24
C LYS A 76 -0.79 6.81 15.18
N ASN A 77 -1.94 7.44 14.92
CA ASN A 77 -2.93 6.99 13.95
C ASN A 77 -2.49 7.29 12.52
N TYR A 78 -2.77 6.35 11.62
CA TYR A 78 -2.69 6.53 10.18
C TYR A 78 -3.97 6.00 9.54
N VAL A 79 -4.22 6.39 8.29
CA VAL A 79 -5.27 5.80 7.47
C VAL A 79 -4.57 5.02 6.37
N LEU A 80 -4.88 3.73 6.22
CA LEU A 80 -4.36 2.89 5.13
C LEU A 80 -5.45 2.66 4.08
N GLU A 81 -5.16 3.04 2.84
CA GLU A 81 -6.01 2.85 1.68
C GLU A 81 -5.23 2.06 0.62
N VAL A 82 -5.79 0.92 0.18
CA VAL A 82 -5.20 0.08 -0.87
C VAL A 82 -6.16 0.05 -2.04
N SER A 83 -5.72 0.48 -3.21
CA SER A 83 -6.57 0.69 -4.39
C SER A 83 -5.88 0.23 -5.67
N SER A 84 -6.67 0.05 -6.72
CA SER A 84 -6.16 -0.13 -8.08
C SER A 84 -5.87 1.23 -8.74
N PRO A 85 -4.90 1.36 -9.66
CA PRO A 85 -4.75 2.56 -10.49
C PRO A 85 -5.90 2.76 -11.49
N GLY A 86 -6.74 1.74 -11.70
CA GLY A 86 -7.79 1.71 -12.73
C GLY A 86 -9.03 2.54 -12.41
N GLU A 87 -9.37 3.41 -13.38
CA GLU A 87 -10.44 4.43 -13.43
C GLU A 87 -10.37 5.54 -12.38
N GLY A 88 -9.58 6.56 -12.73
CA GLY A 88 -9.65 7.88 -12.13
C GLY A 88 -11.08 8.40 -12.05
N LYS A 89 -11.54 8.56 -10.82
CA LYS A 89 -12.32 9.75 -10.46
C LYS A 89 -11.50 10.52 -9.44
N ASP A 90 -10.50 11.21 -9.98
CA ASP A 90 -10.18 12.57 -9.55
C ASP A 90 -11.51 13.37 -9.62
N ARG A 91 -12.30 13.29 -8.56
CA ARG A 91 -13.39 14.23 -8.32
C ARG A 91 -12.75 15.36 -7.52
N ARG A 92 -12.33 16.37 -8.28
CA ARG A 92 -12.34 17.81 -7.99
C ARG A 92 -12.68 18.19 -6.56
#